data_AF-A0A7J4P369-F1
#
_entry.id   AF-A0A7J4P369-F1
#
_cell.length_a   1.000
_cell.length_b   1.000
_cell.length_c   1.000
_cell.angle_alpha   90.00
_cell.angle_beta   90.00
_cell.angle_gamma   90.00
#
_symmetry.space_group_name_H-M   'P 1'
#
loop_
_entity.id
_entity.type
_entity.pdbx_description
1 polymer ?
#
loop_
_entity_poly.entity_id
_entity_poly.type
_entity_poly.pdbx_seq_one_letter_code
_entity_poly.pdbx_strand_id
1 'polypeptide(L)'
;MAAPPPLERAENILGVPLHRTEITLESGEPYDEGASYALSQHFYGKDGELRNAIRNMTRFLAAFARQRQDSQKDAAVLYSLLGNLHYIAGNFNESANCAMRAASLNRSDITYWVELAFSLRALGEFDVFEGILFNFEGIVRLWQQSTAPDLTKEALLSLIKEAKS
;
A
#
# COMPACT_ATOMS: atom_id res chain seq x y z
N MET A 1 3.80 0.19 -30.95
CA MET A 1 3.13 -0.63 -29.92
C MET A 1 2.85 0.27 -28.73
N ALA A 2 1.66 0.21 -28.14
CA ALA A 2 1.38 0.91 -26.89
C ALA A 2 2.24 0.33 -25.75
N ALA A 3 2.62 1.16 -24.78
CA ALA A 3 3.32 0.67 -23.59
C ALA A 3 2.40 -0.26 -22.79
N PRO A 4 2.94 -1.34 -22.19
CA PRO A 4 2.13 -2.23 -21.36
C PRO A 4 1.57 -1.49 -20.13
N PRO A 5 0.43 -1.95 -19.57
CA PRO A 5 -0.16 -1.36 -18.37
C PRO A 5 0.84 -1.26 -17.21
N PRO A 6 0.63 -0.33 -16.27
CA PRO A 6 1.59 -0.08 -15.19
C PRO A 6 1.86 -1.32 -14.33
N LEU A 7 0.85 -2.14 -14.07
CA LEU A 7 0.98 -3.38 -13.32
C LEU A 7 1.85 -4.41 -14.07
N GLU A 8 1.62 -4.63 -15.36
CA GLU A 8 2.43 -5.54 -16.18
C GLU A 8 3.91 -5.08 -16.24
N ARG A 9 4.15 -3.76 -16.29
CA ARG A 9 5.51 -3.22 -16.18
C ARG A 9 6.14 -3.50 -14.81
N ALA A 10 5.37 -3.42 -13.74
CA ALA A 10 5.84 -3.77 -12.39
C ALA A 10 6.17 -5.27 -12.28
N GLU A 11 5.32 -6.16 -12.79
CA GLU A 11 5.59 -7.60 -12.84
C GLU A 11 6.92 -7.91 -13.53
N ASN A 12 7.18 -7.26 -14.67
CA ASN A 12 8.44 -7.40 -15.41
C ASN A 12 9.65 -6.90 -14.62
N ILE A 13 9.52 -5.81 -13.86
CA ILE A 13 10.59 -5.28 -12.99
C ILE A 13 10.88 -6.24 -11.83
N LEU A 14 9.83 -6.84 -11.29
CA LEU A 14 9.89 -7.69 -10.10
C LEU A 14 10.27 -9.12 -10.43
N GLY A 15 10.05 -9.57 -11.67
CA GLY A 15 10.22 -10.96 -12.07
C GLY A 15 9.19 -11.89 -11.43
N VAL A 16 8.04 -11.34 -11.01
CA VAL A 16 6.97 -12.06 -10.31
C VAL A 16 5.64 -11.72 -10.97
N PRO A 17 4.85 -12.72 -11.39
CA PRO A 17 3.46 -12.51 -11.75
C PRO A 17 2.67 -12.02 -10.51
N LEU A 18 2.04 -10.87 -10.63
CA LEU A 18 1.25 -10.25 -9.58
C LEU A 18 -0.22 -10.45 -9.93
N HIS A 19 -0.73 -11.62 -9.61
CA HIS A 19 -2.16 -11.89 -9.69
C HIS A 19 -2.86 -11.14 -8.56
N ARG A 20 -3.59 -10.08 -8.92
CA ARG A 20 -4.51 -9.42 -7.99
C ARG A 20 -5.77 -10.26 -7.90
N THR A 21 -5.93 -10.97 -6.80
CA THR A 21 -7.16 -11.70 -6.47
C THR A 21 -8.01 -10.77 -5.63
N GLU A 22 -8.55 -9.73 -6.26
CA GLU A 22 -9.50 -8.84 -5.59
C GLU A 22 -10.73 -9.65 -5.17
N ILE A 23 -10.93 -9.75 -3.86
CA ILE A 23 -12.13 -10.28 -3.25
C ILE A 23 -12.93 -9.08 -2.78
N THR A 24 -14.25 -9.10 -2.99
CA THR A 24 -15.15 -8.13 -2.37
C THR A 24 -15.59 -8.67 -1.02
N LEU A 25 -15.34 -7.93 0.06
CA LEU A 25 -15.83 -8.29 1.39
C LEU A 25 -17.36 -8.21 1.44
N GLU A 26 -17.99 -8.84 2.45
CA GLU A 26 -19.44 -8.75 2.67
C GLU A 26 -19.92 -7.29 2.82
N SER A 27 -19.07 -6.42 3.36
CA SER A 27 -19.27 -4.98 3.50
C SER A 27 -19.15 -4.18 2.19
N GLY A 28 -18.67 -4.82 1.11
CA GLY A 28 -18.65 -4.26 -0.25
C GLY A 28 -17.30 -3.68 -0.71
N GLU A 29 -16.29 -3.63 0.16
CA GLU A 29 -14.96 -3.11 -0.18
C GLU A 29 -14.09 -4.15 -0.90
N PRO A 30 -13.27 -3.73 -1.88
CA PRO A 30 -12.28 -4.59 -2.52
C PRO A 30 -11.07 -4.83 -1.60
N TYR A 31 -10.55 -6.05 -1.63
CA TYR A 31 -9.43 -6.51 -0.81
C TYR A 31 -8.54 -7.50 -1.59
N ASP A 32 -7.22 -7.36 -1.48
CA ASP A 32 -6.27 -8.26 -2.14
C ASP A 32 -4.93 -8.36 -1.40
N GLU A 33 -4.56 -9.57 -0.97
CA GLU A 33 -3.22 -9.87 -0.43
C GLU A 33 -2.37 -10.75 -1.35
N GLY A 34 -2.89 -11.12 -2.53
CA GLY A 34 -2.23 -12.08 -3.43
C GLY A 34 -0.84 -11.60 -3.84
N ALA A 35 -0.72 -10.32 -4.16
CA ALA A 35 0.55 -9.69 -4.48
C ALA A 35 1.54 -9.74 -3.31
N SER A 36 1.10 -9.44 -2.08
CA SER A 36 1.95 -9.44 -0.88
C SER A 36 2.54 -10.83 -0.59
N TYR A 37 1.72 -11.88 -0.71
CA TYR A 37 2.20 -13.26 -0.55
C TYR A 37 3.16 -13.67 -1.67
N ALA A 38 2.85 -13.35 -2.92
CA ALA A 38 3.72 -13.66 -4.06
C ALA A 38 5.10 -13.00 -3.92
N LEU A 39 5.14 -11.73 -3.52
CA LEU A 39 6.38 -11.00 -3.27
C LEU A 39 7.16 -11.61 -2.09
N SER A 40 6.47 -11.90 -0.99
CA SER A 40 7.08 -12.52 0.18
C SER A 40 7.72 -13.87 -0.15
N GLN A 41 6.99 -14.73 -0.86
CA GLN A 41 7.51 -16.02 -1.32
C GLN A 41 8.70 -15.85 -2.27
N HIS A 42 8.63 -14.90 -3.20
CA HIS A 42 9.68 -14.72 -4.19
C HIS A 42 10.99 -14.19 -3.61
N PHE A 43 10.91 -13.24 -2.68
CA PHE A 43 12.07 -12.54 -2.11
C PHE A 43 12.56 -13.11 -0.78
N TYR A 44 11.90 -14.13 -0.22
CA TYR A 44 12.33 -14.77 1.02
C TYR A 44 13.80 -15.26 0.93
N GLY A 45 14.66 -14.72 1.80
CA GLY A 45 16.09 -15.05 1.83
C GLY A 45 16.92 -14.49 0.67
N LYS A 46 16.37 -13.59 -0.15
CA LYS A 46 17.04 -13.02 -1.34
C LYS A 46 17.32 -11.53 -1.22
N ASP A 47 18.01 -11.12 -0.15
CA ASP A 47 18.25 -9.71 0.19
C ASP A 47 18.86 -8.88 -0.95
N GLY A 48 19.76 -9.47 -1.74
CA GLY A 48 20.38 -8.82 -2.90
C GLY A 48 19.38 -8.49 -4.01
N GLU A 49 18.53 -9.46 -4.35
CA GLU A 49 17.47 -9.29 -5.35
C GLU A 49 16.39 -8.32 -4.86
N LEU A 50 16.01 -8.44 -3.59
CA LEU A 50 15.04 -7.53 -2.95
C LEU A 50 15.51 -6.07 -2.98
N ARG A 51 16.77 -5.80 -2.62
CA ARG A 51 17.33 -4.44 -2.71
C ARG A 51 17.33 -3.89 -4.13
N ASN A 52 17.60 -4.75 -5.12
CA ASN A 52 17.55 -4.35 -6.53
C ASN A 52 16.11 -4.08 -6.98
N ALA A 53 15.15 -4.89 -6.57
CA ALA A 53 13.73 -4.73 -6.84
C ALA A 53 13.20 -3.41 -6.27
N ILE A 54 13.49 -3.11 -4.99
CA ILE A 54 13.13 -1.82 -4.36
C ILE A 54 13.67 -0.66 -5.21
N ARG A 55 14.97 -0.66 -5.51
CA ARG A 55 15.59 0.43 -6.29
C ARG A 55 14.94 0.61 -7.66
N ASN A 56 14.64 -0.49 -8.36
CA ASN A 56 14.05 -0.43 -9.69
C ASN A 56 12.59 0.04 -9.62
N MET A 57 11.81 -0.44 -8.65
CA MET A 57 10.45 0.01 -8.40
C MET A 57 10.39 1.49 -8.01
N THR A 58 11.27 1.98 -7.14
CA THR A 58 11.35 3.40 -6.79
C THR A 58 11.59 4.27 -8.03
N ARG A 59 12.51 3.85 -8.92
CA ARG A 59 12.78 4.57 -10.18
C ARG A 59 11.58 4.54 -11.12
N PHE A 60 10.93 3.38 -11.24
CA PHE A 60 9.75 3.22 -12.06
C PHE A 60 8.60 4.11 -11.57
N LEU A 61 8.31 4.10 -10.28
CA LEU A 61 7.28 4.93 -9.67
C LEU A 61 7.56 6.43 -9.84
N ALA A 62 8.81 6.86 -9.69
CA ALA A 62 9.22 8.25 -9.95
C ALA A 62 9.05 8.66 -11.42
N ALA A 63 9.28 7.75 -12.37
CA ALA A 63 9.06 7.99 -13.79
C ALA A 63 7.56 8.00 -14.14
N PHE A 64 6.79 7.12 -13.51
CA PHE A 64 5.34 6.99 -13.65
C PHE A 64 4.63 8.27 -13.17
N ALA A 65 4.97 8.77 -11.99
CA ALA A 65 4.39 10.00 -11.42
C ALA A 65 4.58 11.25 -12.32
N ARG A 66 5.61 11.27 -13.17
CA ARG A 66 5.86 12.38 -14.11
C ARG A 66 4.97 12.37 -15.35
N GLN A 67 4.42 11.21 -15.71
CA GLN A 67 3.72 11.03 -16.98
C GLN A 67 2.30 11.64 -16.98
N ARG A 68 1.75 12.02 -15.81
CA ARG A 68 0.48 12.77 -15.59
C ARG A 68 -0.78 12.24 -16.31
N GLN A 69 -0.67 11.15 -17.05
CA GLN A 69 -1.76 10.52 -17.80
C GLN A 69 -2.27 9.24 -17.12
N ASP A 70 -1.56 8.75 -16.10
CA ASP A 70 -1.87 7.49 -15.46
C ASP A 70 -2.88 7.64 -14.30
N SER A 71 -3.65 6.57 -14.06
CA SER A 71 -4.70 6.53 -13.05
C SER A 71 -4.14 6.63 -11.63
N GLN A 72 -4.83 7.38 -10.75
CA GLN A 72 -4.50 7.40 -9.31
C GLN A 72 -4.59 6.01 -8.68
N LYS A 73 -5.49 5.14 -9.18
CA LYS A 73 -5.61 3.76 -8.70
C LYS A 73 -4.37 2.92 -9.06
N ASP A 74 -3.85 3.08 -10.28
CA ASP A 74 -2.62 2.39 -10.68
C ASP A 74 -1.43 2.88 -9.84
N ALA A 75 -1.35 4.19 -9.60
CA ALA A 75 -0.35 4.77 -8.70
C ALA A 75 -0.43 4.14 -7.29
N ALA A 76 -1.64 4.00 -6.74
CA ALA A 76 -1.86 3.42 -5.43
C ALA A 76 -1.36 1.97 -5.35
N VAL A 77 -1.67 1.14 -6.36
CA VAL A 77 -1.17 -0.23 -6.46
C VAL A 77 0.35 -0.26 -6.50
N LEU A 78 1.00 0.61 -7.29
CA LEU A 78 2.46 0.64 -7.35
C LEU A 78 3.12 1.06 -6.03
N TYR A 79 2.50 1.99 -5.28
CA TYR A 79 2.94 2.32 -3.93
C TYR A 79 2.78 1.13 -2.99
N SER A 80 1.65 0.42 -3.01
CA SER A 80 1.43 -0.79 -2.21
C SER A 80 2.50 -1.87 -2.51
N LEU A 81 2.80 -2.14 -3.78
CA LEU A 81 3.86 -3.08 -4.15
C LEU A 81 5.23 -2.67 -3.61
N LEU A 82 5.59 -1.39 -3.74
CA LEU A 82 6.83 -0.86 -3.17
C LEU A 82 6.84 -0.95 -1.64
N GLY A 83 5.70 -0.68 -0.99
CA GLY A 83 5.52 -0.84 0.45
C GLY A 83 5.76 -2.27 0.91
N ASN A 84 5.16 -3.25 0.24
CA ASN A 84 5.39 -4.68 0.51
C ASN A 84 6.86 -5.07 0.38
N LEU A 85 7.59 -4.57 -0.63
CA LEU A 85 9.04 -4.81 -0.73
C LEU A 85 9.80 -4.21 0.45
N HIS A 86 9.45 -2.99 0.86
CA HIS A 86 10.04 -2.37 2.04
C HIS A 86 9.72 -3.15 3.32
N TYR A 87 8.51 -3.68 3.47
CA TYR A 87 8.11 -4.53 4.58
C TYR A 87 8.98 -5.79 4.65
N ILE A 88 9.12 -6.52 3.54
CA ILE A 88 9.94 -7.74 3.45
C ILE A 88 11.40 -7.43 3.80
N ALA A 89 11.90 -6.24 3.41
CA ALA A 89 13.26 -5.81 3.72
C ALA A 89 13.44 -5.30 5.17
N GLY A 90 12.38 -5.26 5.99
CA GLY A 90 12.41 -4.71 7.35
C GLY A 90 12.40 -3.18 7.43
N ASN A 91 12.19 -2.49 6.30
CA ASN A 91 12.14 -1.03 6.20
C ASN A 91 10.73 -0.52 6.55
N PHE A 92 10.26 -0.78 7.76
CA PHE A 92 8.85 -0.60 8.13
C PHE A 92 8.36 0.85 8.06
N ASN A 93 9.22 1.85 8.28
CA ASN A 93 8.87 3.26 8.09
C ASN A 93 8.50 3.57 6.64
N GLU A 94 9.29 3.08 5.68
CA GLU A 94 9.01 3.28 4.26
C GLU A 94 7.79 2.48 3.78
N SER A 95 7.59 1.29 4.35
CA SER A 95 6.37 0.50 4.14
C SER A 95 5.12 1.28 4.57
N ALA A 96 5.13 1.83 5.78
CA ALA A 96 4.02 2.65 6.28
C ALA A 96 3.79 3.90 5.42
N ASN A 97 4.86 4.59 5.00
CA ASN A 97 4.77 5.75 4.10
C ASN A 97 4.13 5.38 2.75
N CYS A 98 4.52 4.25 2.17
CA CYS A 98 3.94 3.75 0.93
C CYS A 98 2.45 3.44 1.09
N ALA A 99 2.07 2.75 2.17
CA ALA A 99 0.67 2.43 2.46
C ALA A 99 -0.19 3.70 2.65
N MET A 100 0.32 4.70 3.38
CA MET A 100 -0.35 6.00 3.53
C MET A 100 -0.53 6.73 2.19
N ARG A 101 0.49 6.69 1.31
CA ARG A 101 0.40 7.26 -0.04
C ARG A 101 -0.63 6.52 -0.90
N ALA A 102 -0.66 5.19 -0.84
CA ALA A 102 -1.65 4.39 -1.56
C ALA A 102 -3.08 4.70 -1.09
N ALA A 103 -3.32 4.75 0.22
CA ALA A 103 -4.60 5.13 0.83
C ALA A 103 -5.03 6.57 0.49
N SER A 104 -4.08 7.47 0.20
CA SER A 104 -4.38 8.83 -0.25
C SER A 104 -4.88 8.88 -1.70
N LEU A 105 -4.28 8.04 -2.56
CA LEU A 105 -4.56 7.99 -4.00
C LEU A 105 -5.81 7.18 -4.34
N ASN A 106 -6.14 6.19 -3.52
CA ASN A 106 -7.34 5.38 -3.69
C ASN A 106 -7.95 5.06 -2.31
N ARG A 107 -8.98 5.82 -1.96
CA ARG A 107 -9.58 5.81 -0.62
C ARG A 107 -10.56 4.66 -0.36
N SER A 108 -11.00 3.99 -1.41
CA SER A 108 -11.97 2.90 -1.30
C SER A 108 -11.33 1.53 -1.11
N ASP A 109 -10.04 1.38 -1.43
CA ASP A 109 -9.35 0.10 -1.30
C ASP A 109 -8.77 -0.02 0.10
N ILE A 110 -9.29 -1.00 0.84
CA ILE A 110 -8.96 -1.21 2.24
C ILE A 110 -7.64 -1.95 2.45
N THR A 111 -7.08 -2.54 1.38
CA THR A 111 -5.80 -3.26 1.41
C THR A 111 -4.70 -2.39 2.01
N TYR A 112 -4.66 -1.11 1.64
CA TYR A 112 -3.62 -0.18 2.10
C TYR A 112 -3.70 0.12 3.60
N TRP A 113 -4.89 0.02 4.20
CA TRP A 113 -5.05 0.18 5.65
C TRP A 113 -4.52 -1.05 6.40
N VAL A 114 -4.69 -2.24 5.84
CA VAL A 114 -4.13 -3.48 6.37
C VAL A 114 -2.60 -3.46 6.29
N GLU A 115 -2.03 -3.07 5.14
CA GLU A 115 -0.58 -2.89 4.96
C GLU A 115 0.00 -1.86 5.93
N LEU A 116 -0.70 -0.74 6.13
CA LEU A 116 -0.32 0.29 7.10
C LEU A 116 -0.34 -0.27 8.53
N ALA A 117 -1.40 -0.98 8.92
CA ALA A 117 -1.54 -1.59 10.24
C ALA A 117 -0.40 -2.58 10.52
N PHE A 118 -0.07 -3.47 9.58
CA PHE A 118 1.05 -4.40 9.75
C PHE A 118 2.41 -3.70 9.84
N SER A 119 2.61 -2.64 9.06
CA SER A 119 3.83 -1.83 9.12
C SER A 119 3.99 -1.14 10.48
N LEU A 120 2.90 -0.57 11.01
CA LEU A 120 2.88 0.08 12.33
C LEU A 120 3.12 -0.91 13.46
N ARG A 121 2.52 -2.10 13.39
CA ARG A 121 2.80 -3.19 14.35
C ARG A 121 4.27 -3.58 14.34
N ALA A 122 4.89 -3.68 13.16
CA ALA A 122 6.31 -4.02 13.03
C ALA A 122 7.25 -2.91 13.56
N LEU A 123 6.81 -1.65 13.50
CA LEU A 123 7.49 -0.50 14.12
C LEU A 123 7.35 -0.44 15.65
N GLY A 124 6.42 -1.21 16.23
CA GLY A 124 6.07 -1.12 17.65
C GLY A 124 5.13 0.03 18.00
N GLU A 125 4.51 0.67 17.01
CA GLU A 125 3.48 1.72 17.18
C GLU A 125 2.12 1.06 17.51
N PHE A 126 2.08 0.29 18.60
CA PHE A 126 0.95 -0.58 18.96
C PHE A 126 -0.34 0.18 19.19
N ASP A 127 -0.30 1.34 19.83
CA ASP A 127 -1.50 2.16 20.07
C ASP A 127 -2.18 2.62 18.77
N VAL A 128 -1.37 2.93 17.74
CA VAL A 128 -1.87 3.35 16.42
C VAL A 128 -2.38 2.14 15.66
N PHE A 129 -1.64 1.03 15.69
CA PHE A 129 -2.07 -0.25 15.11
C PHE A 129 -3.42 -0.72 15.67
N GLU A 130 -3.57 -0.76 17.00
CA GLU A 130 -4.83 -1.13 17.67
C GLU A 130 -5.93 -0.11 17.38
N GLY A 131 -5.58 1.17 17.32
CA GLY A 131 -6.48 2.23 16.89
C GLY A 131 -7.10 1.96 15.52
N ILE A 132 -6.28 1.54 14.55
CA ILE A 132 -6.76 1.13 13.22
C ILE A 132 -7.59 -0.13 13.30
N LEU A 133 -7.08 -1.20 13.94
CA LEU A 133 -7.71 -2.51 13.95
C LEU A 133 -9.11 -2.48 14.59
N PHE A 134 -9.27 -1.79 15.73
CA PHE A 134 -10.53 -1.77 16.47
C PHE A 134 -11.53 -0.72 15.97
N ASN A 135 -11.11 0.18 15.09
CA ASN A 135 -11.97 1.25 14.56
C ASN A 135 -11.93 1.30 13.02
N PHE A 136 -11.62 0.17 12.39
CA PHE A 136 -11.27 0.08 10.97
C PHE A 136 -12.36 0.66 10.07
N GLU A 137 -13.59 0.18 10.21
CA GLU A 137 -14.75 0.63 9.42
C GLU A 137 -14.99 2.14 9.56
N GLY A 138 -14.90 2.66 10.80
CA GLY A 138 -15.08 4.08 11.08
C GLY A 138 -13.99 4.94 10.43
N ILE A 139 -12.73 4.53 10.54
CA ILE A 139 -11.58 5.23 9.96
C ILE A 139 -11.67 5.26 8.43
N VAL A 140 -11.95 4.12 7.80
CA VAL A 140 -12.09 4.03 6.34
C VAL A 140 -13.24 4.92 5.87
N ARG A 141 -14.40 4.87 6.53
CA ARG A 141 -15.56 5.71 6.20
C ARG A 141 -15.26 7.20 6.34
N LEU A 142 -14.64 7.61 7.45
CA LEU A 142 -14.24 9.00 7.67
C LEU A 142 -13.22 9.45 6.62
N TRP A 143 -12.25 8.60 6.26
CA TRP A 143 -11.25 8.93 5.25
C TRP A 143 -11.84 9.09 3.86
N GLN A 144 -12.78 8.23 3.46
CA GLN A 144 -13.50 8.35 2.20
C GLN A 144 -14.25 9.67 2.07
N GLN A 145 -14.71 10.25 3.19
CA GLN A 145 -15.42 11.53 3.25
C GLN A 145 -14.51 12.74 3.51
N SER A 146 -13.27 12.50 3.91
CA SER A 146 -12.30 13.56 4.25
C SER A 146 -11.98 14.45 3.06
N THR A 147 -11.70 15.74 3.30
CA THR A 147 -11.18 16.67 2.28
C THR A 147 -9.67 16.82 2.32
N ALA A 148 -8.98 16.20 3.28
CA ALA A 148 -7.53 16.25 3.39
C ALA A 148 -6.88 15.61 2.16
N PRO A 149 -5.84 16.20 1.55
CA PRO A 149 -5.28 15.71 0.29
C PRO A 149 -4.48 14.40 0.47
N ASP A 150 -3.79 14.26 1.60
CA ASP A 150 -2.89 13.15 1.91
C ASP A 150 -3.19 12.61 3.31
N LEU A 151 -3.07 11.30 3.49
CA LEU A 151 -3.10 10.64 4.79
C LEU A 151 -1.75 10.82 5.48
N THR A 152 -1.60 11.87 6.27
CA THR A 152 -0.41 12.07 7.13
C THR A 152 -0.56 11.33 8.46
N LYS A 153 0.52 11.24 9.24
CA LYS A 153 0.46 10.68 10.60
C LYS A 153 -0.54 11.45 11.48
N GLU A 154 -0.59 12.77 11.34
CA GLU A 154 -1.52 13.63 12.08
C GLU A 154 -2.97 13.37 11.66
N ALA A 155 -3.23 13.25 10.35
CA ALA A 155 -4.55 12.91 9.84
C ALA A 155 -5.00 11.54 10.34
N LEU A 156 -4.11 10.53 10.30
CA LEU A 156 -4.35 9.20 10.82
C LEU A 156 -4.74 9.22 12.30
N LEU A 157 -3.98 9.93 13.14
CA LEU A 157 -4.27 10.04 14.57
C LEU A 157 -5.61 10.75 14.84
N SER A 158 -5.96 11.75 14.02
CA SER A 158 -7.26 12.42 14.10
C SER A 158 -8.40 11.46 13.77
N LEU A 159 -8.27 10.67 12.69
CA LEU A 159 -9.27 9.66 12.30
C LEU A 159 -9.47 8.62 13.41
N ILE A 160 -8.39 8.10 13.99
CA ILE A 160 -8.46 7.14 15.10
C ILE A 160 -9.20 7.73 16.30
N LYS A 161 -8.93 9.00 16.63
CA LYS A 161 -9.61 9.67 17.73
C LYS A 161 -11.10 9.87 17.46
N GLU A 162 -11.44 10.30 16.25
CA GLU A 162 -12.83 10.54 15.85
C GLU A 162 -13.64 9.24 15.76
N ALA A 163 -13.05 8.17 15.23
CA ALA A 163 -13.72 6.87 15.11
C ALA A 163 -13.97 6.16 16.46
N LYS A 164 -13.23 6.53 17.52
CA LYS A 164 -13.45 6.05 18.89
C LYS A 164 -14.61 6.77 19.62
N SER A 165 -15.09 7.88 19.07
CA SER A 165 -16.08 8.77 19.71
C SER A 165 -17.51 8.39 19.33
#